data_AF-A0A816D511-F1
#
_entry.id   AF-A0A816D511-F1
#
_cell.length_a   1.000
_cell.length_b   1.000
_cell.length_c   1.000
_cell.angle_alpha   90.00
_cell.angle_beta   90.00
_cell.angle_gamma   90.00
#
_symmetry.space_group_name_H-M   'P 1'
#
loop_
_entity.id
_entity.type
_entity.pdbx_description
1 polymer ?
#
loop_
_entity_poly.entity_id
_entity_poly.type
_entity_poly.pdbx_seq_one_letter_code
_entity_poly.pdbx_strand_id
1 'polypeptide(L)'
;MSNSMNDPDSNASVLNNINSNGTNTDISTVTSTPLSQQNIGGRKLTSRVWLYAKKSDDGQEAACLLCDYTCSCRSHSTSTIRQHLIIKHNKLDLILKSSSVLAKFKISEGLKNELHQLCYYAIIKDGRPFNDLNKIGITALINKLCPGYKPPHRNQVVRHLKDLNKHHHDLLKEELKTVYRLSITLDFWSNRKNESFLCITGHWMNNSLDSISKIIDFSCFNERHTAIEITKVLREKMIDLGVYDKVFCITCDGAENLV
;
A
#
# COMPACT_ATOMS: atom_id res chain seq x y z
N MET A 1 11.61 -21.31 -25.63
CA MET A 1 10.29 -21.11 -24.99
C MET A 1 10.47 -20.04 -23.93
N SER A 2 10.25 -18.80 -24.33
CA SER A 2 10.51 -17.58 -23.57
C SER A 2 9.21 -17.03 -23.00
N ASN A 3 9.07 -17.03 -21.67
CA ASN A 3 7.99 -16.30 -21.00
C ASN A 3 8.47 -14.88 -20.69
N SER A 4 7.92 -13.92 -21.43
CA SER A 4 7.98 -12.49 -21.17
C SER A 4 7.18 -12.18 -19.91
N MET A 5 7.85 -11.61 -18.90
CA MET A 5 7.20 -10.97 -17.75
C MET A 5 6.71 -9.59 -18.17
N ASN A 6 5.43 -9.31 -17.88
CA ASN A 6 4.80 -8.02 -18.15
C ASN A 6 5.39 -6.92 -17.24
N ASP A 7 5.79 -5.84 -17.89
CA ASP A 7 6.32 -4.61 -17.30
C ASP A 7 5.15 -3.70 -16.84
N PRO A 8 5.08 -3.21 -15.58
CA PRO A 8 3.91 -2.48 -15.07
C PRO A 8 3.84 -0.99 -15.47
N ASP A 9 4.84 -0.44 -16.18
CA ASP A 9 4.97 1.01 -16.38
C ASP A 9 4.25 1.61 -17.61
N SER A 10 3.31 0.89 -18.23
CA SER A 10 2.71 1.30 -19.51
C SER A 10 1.42 2.13 -19.44
N ASN A 11 1.01 2.68 -18.29
CA ASN A 11 -0.23 3.50 -18.19
C ASN A 11 -0.06 4.83 -17.43
N ALA A 12 0.97 5.60 -17.77
CA ALA A 12 1.17 6.95 -17.26
C ALA A 12 1.11 8.01 -18.37
N SER A 13 -0.09 8.31 -18.88
CA SER A 13 -0.28 9.49 -19.73
C SER A 13 -1.73 9.98 -19.85
N VAL A 14 -2.41 10.24 -18.73
CA VAL A 14 -3.53 11.21 -18.73
C VAL A 14 -3.56 11.85 -17.35
N LEU A 15 -3.05 13.07 -17.21
CA LEU A 15 -3.48 14.07 -16.21
C LEU A 15 -2.71 15.37 -16.50
N ASN A 16 -3.22 16.15 -17.44
CA ASN A 16 -2.88 17.56 -17.57
C ASN A 16 -4.07 18.41 -17.12
N ASN A 17 -3.73 19.39 -16.28
CA ASN A 17 -4.41 20.66 -16.05
C ASN A 17 -5.78 20.65 -15.36
N ILE A 18 -5.79 20.96 -14.05
CA ILE A 18 -6.63 22.03 -13.49
C ILE A 18 -5.85 22.72 -12.37
N ASN A 19 -5.49 23.99 -12.57
CA ASN A 19 -5.17 24.92 -11.50
C ASN A 19 -6.28 25.98 -11.40
N SER A 20 -6.52 26.43 -10.18
CA SER A 20 -7.24 27.64 -9.75
C SER A 20 -8.70 27.83 -10.17
N ASN A 21 -9.63 27.58 -9.24
CA ASN A 21 -10.27 28.70 -8.53
C ASN A 21 -11.03 28.18 -7.31
N GLY A 22 -10.70 28.75 -6.15
CA GLY A 22 -11.31 28.41 -4.88
C GLY A 22 -12.72 28.96 -4.75
N THR A 23 -13.61 28.12 -4.25
CA THR A 23 -14.67 28.53 -3.34
C THR A 23 -14.80 27.46 -2.26
N ASN A 24 -14.57 27.88 -1.03
CA ASN A 24 -14.94 27.15 0.19
C ASN A 24 -16.38 26.69 0.07
N THR A 25 -16.63 25.39 0.17
CA THR A 25 -17.92 24.87 0.61
C THR A 25 -17.69 23.73 1.58
N ASP A 26 -18.18 23.94 2.79
CA ASP A 26 -18.13 23.04 3.92
C ASP A 26 -18.62 21.64 3.54
N ILE A 27 -17.77 20.63 3.74
CA ILE A 27 -18.17 19.22 3.77
C ILE A 27 -18.98 19.01 5.06
N SER A 28 -20.24 19.42 4.99
CA SER A 28 -21.26 19.07 5.96
C SER A 28 -21.47 17.56 5.86
N THR A 29 -20.94 16.84 6.85
CA THR A 29 -21.08 15.40 6.98
C THR A 29 -22.53 15.11 7.38
N VAL A 30 -23.43 15.00 6.39
CA VAL A 30 -24.81 14.58 6.63
C VAL A 30 -24.82 13.08 6.88
N THR A 31 -24.50 12.72 8.12
CA THR A 31 -24.77 11.39 8.67
C THR A 31 -26.29 11.31 8.82
N SER A 32 -26.98 10.82 7.79
CA SER A 32 -28.42 10.63 7.82
C SER A 32 -28.77 9.45 8.73
N THR A 33 -29.23 9.78 9.92
CA THR A 33 -29.94 8.89 10.85
C THR A 33 -31.08 8.18 10.09
N PRO A 34 -31.32 6.87 10.28
CA PRO A 34 -32.43 6.21 9.61
C PRO A 34 -33.76 6.82 10.10
N LEU A 35 -34.57 7.33 9.18
CA LEU A 35 -35.95 7.73 9.47
C LEU A 35 -36.77 6.49 9.84
N SER A 36 -37.75 6.68 10.72
CA SER A 36 -38.64 5.62 11.20
C SER A 36 -39.42 4.96 10.05
N GLN A 37 -39.78 3.68 10.21
CA GLN A 37 -40.53 2.91 9.21
C GLN A 37 -41.88 3.55 8.89
N GLN A 38 -42.15 3.76 7.60
CA GLN A 38 -43.35 4.41 7.09
C GLN A 38 -44.53 3.42 6.93
N ASN A 39 -45.76 3.93 7.06
CA ASN A 39 -47.02 3.19 6.88
C ASN A 39 -47.80 3.75 5.69
N ILE A 40 -48.44 2.88 4.91
CA ILE A 40 -49.36 3.27 3.83
C ILE A 40 -50.61 2.39 3.92
N GLY A 41 -51.80 3.00 3.93
CA GLY A 41 -53.08 2.28 4.05
C GLY A 41 -53.19 1.40 5.30
N GLY A 42 -52.57 1.81 6.42
CA GLY A 42 -52.57 1.05 7.69
C GLY A 42 -51.64 -0.17 7.73
N ARG A 43 -50.88 -0.47 6.67
CA ARG A 43 -49.90 -1.57 6.64
C ARG A 43 -48.47 -1.04 6.73
N LYS A 44 -47.65 -1.70 7.57
CA LYS A 44 -46.21 -1.44 7.68
C LYS A 44 -45.49 -1.88 6.42
N LEU A 45 -44.68 -0.98 5.85
CA LEU A 45 -43.83 -1.32 4.73
C LEU A 45 -42.64 -2.18 5.21
N THR A 46 -42.49 -3.38 4.64
CA THR A 46 -41.57 -4.42 5.15
C THR A 46 -40.14 -4.31 4.60
N SER A 47 -39.92 -3.58 3.50
CA SER A 47 -38.61 -3.45 2.87
C SER A 47 -37.80 -2.29 3.48
N ARG A 48 -36.51 -2.52 3.76
CA ARG A 48 -35.57 -1.49 4.25
C ARG A 48 -35.37 -0.31 3.28
N VAL A 49 -35.72 -0.48 2.01
CA VAL A 49 -35.72 0.57 0.99
C VAL A 49 -36.47 1.82 1.47
N TRP A 50 -37.54 1.64 2.23
CA TRP A 50 -38.40 2.73 2.70
C TRP A 50 -37.79 3.56 3.86
N LEU A 51 -36.59 3.21 4.32
CA LEU A 51 -35.77 4.09 5.17
C LEU A 51 -35.18 5.27 4.37
N TYR A 52 -35.08 5.13 3.04
CA TYR A 52 -34.41 6.07 2.14
C TYR A 52 -35.28 6.53 0.96
N ALA A 53 -36.52 6.06 0.89
CA ALA A 53 -37.47 6.39 -0.16
C ALA A 53 -38.87 6.56 0.44
N LYS A 54 -39.71 7.36 -0.22
CA LYS A 54 -41.14 7.47 0.05
C LYS A 54 -41.92 6.89 -1.13
N LYS A 55 -43.05 6.25 -0.85
CA LYS A 55 -43.97 5.78 -1.89
C LYS A 55 -45.09 6.80 -2.07
N SER A 56 -45.64 6.91 -3.27
CA SER A 56 -46.84 7.72 -3.53
C SER A 56 -48.09 7.10 -2.89
N ASP A 57 -49.13 7.92 -2.70
CA ASP A 57 -50.39 7.51 -2.06
C ASP A 57 -51.12 6.43 -2.87
N ASP A 58 -51.04 6.48 -4.20
CA ASP A 58 -51.58 5.47 -5.12
C ASP A 58 -50.73 4.19 -5.19
N GLY A 59 -49.55 4.20 -4.57
CA GLY A 59 -48.61 3.09 -4.53
C GLY A 59 -47.95 2.75 -5.87
N GLN A 60 -48.05 3.61 -6.88
CA GLN A 60 -47.52 3.39 -8.23
C GLN A 60 -46.14 4.00 -8.44
N GLU A 61 -45.68 4.88 -7.56
CA GLU A 61 -44.39 5.55 -7.67
C GLU A 61 -43.62 5.52 -6.35
N ALA A 62 -42.30 5.63 -6.46
CA ALA A 62 -41.41 5.86 -5.34
C ALA A 62 -40.47 7.02 -5.65
N ALA A 63 -40.26 7.88 -4.66
CA ALA A 63 -39.31 8.99 -4.71
C ALA A 63 -38.17 8.74 -3.72
N CYS A 64 -36.94 8.97 -4.17
CA CYS A 64 -35.76 8.98 -3.31
C CYS A 64 -35.86 10.13 -2.31
N LEU A 65 -35.40 9.92 -1.07
CA LEU A 65 -35.29 10.98 -0.07
C LEU A 65 -33.90 11.62 -0.03
N LEU A 66 -32.97 11.12 -0.85
CA LEU A 66 -31.56 11.54 -0.90
C LEU A 66 -31.21 12.31 -2.19
N CYS A 67 -32.11 12.33 -3.17
CA CYS A 67 -32.03 13.14 -4.39
C CYS A 67 -33.41 13.23 -5.06
N ASP A 68 -33.50 13.96 -6.18
CA ASP A 68 -34.74 14.21 -6.91
C ASP A 68 -35.20 13.05 -7.82
N TYR A 69 -34.66 11.85 -7.63
CA TYR A 69 -35.02 10.70 -8.45
C TYR A 69 -36.38 10.10 -8.07
N THR A 70 -37.23 9.84 -9.07
CA THR A 70 -38.49 9.13 -8.95
C THR A 70 -38.56 7.96 -9.92
N CYS A 71 -39.26 6.89 -9.55
CA CYS A 71 -39.48 5.75 -10.43
C CYS A 71 -40.84 5.07 -10.22
N SER A 72 -41.37 4.48 -11.29
CA SER A 72 -42.57 3.65 -11.20
C SER A 72 -42.31 2.34 -10.43
N CYS A 73 -43.27 1.97 -9.59
CA CYS A 73 -43.30 0.78 -8.74
C CYS A 73 -44.36 -0.20 -9.26
N ARG A 74 -44.22 -0.65 -10.51
CA ARG A 74 -45.11 -1.68 -11.09
C ARG A 74 -45.21 -2.87 -10.15
N SER A 75 -46.44 -3.30 -9.86
CA SER A 75 -46.74 -4.44 -8.97
C SER A 75 -46.14 -4.32 -7.58
N HIS A 76 -45.98 -3.08 -7.07
CA HIS A 76 -45.38 -2.79 -5.77
C HIS A 76 -43.93 -3.29 -5.61
N SER A 77 -43.22 -3.48 -6.72
CA SER A 77 -41.81 -3.85 -6.72
C SER A 77 -40.95 -2.74 -6.11
N THR A 78 -39.89 -3.13 -5.40
CA THR A 78 -38.88 -2.22 -4.82
C THR A 78 -37.55 -2.26 -5.59
N SER A 79 -37.47 -3.02 -6.69
CA SER A 79 -36.21 -3.32 -7.37
C SER A 79 -35.54 -2.08 -7.99
N THR A 80 -36.32 -1.25 -8.69
CA THR A 80 -35.80 -0.06 -9.38
C THR A 80 -35.23 0.97 -8.41
N ILE A 81 -36.01 1.34 -7.38
CA ILE A 81 -35.57 2.30 -6.37
C ILE A 81 -34.42 1.73 -5.52
N ARG A 82 -34.41 0.41 -5.25
CA ARG A 82 -33.28 -0.26 -4.56
C ARG A 82 -31.99 -0.14 -5.39
N GLN A 83 -32.06 -0.42 -6.69
CA GLN A 83 -30.91 -0.33 -7.58
C GLN A 83 -30.37 1.11 -7.66
N HIS A 84 -31.27 2.09 -7.74
CA HIS A 84 -30.92 3.50 -7.66
C HIS A 84 -30.18 3.84 -6.35
N LEU A 85 -30.72 3.44 -5.19
CA LEU A 85 -30.11 3.69 -3.88
C LEU A 85 -28.73 3.01 -3.74
N ILE A 86 -28.55 1.82 -4.32
CA ILE A 86 -27.26 1.13 -4.34
C ILE A 86 -26.25 1.88 -5.22
N ILE A 87 -26.62 2.20 -6.46
CA ILE A 87 -25.68 2.77 -7.45
C ILE A 87 -25.37 4.24 -7.14
N LYS A 88 -26.39 5.06 -6.86
CA LYS A 88 -26.24 6.52 -6.75
C LYS A 88 -25.96 6.98 -5.34
N HIS A 89 -26.36 6.20 -4.33
CA HIS A 89 -26.22 6.58 -2.92
C HIS A 89 -25.39 5.58 -2.10
N ASN A 90 -24.76 4.59 -2.75
CA ASN A 90 -23.88 3.60 -2.13
C ASN A 90 -24.52 2.89 -0.93
N LYS A 91 -25.85 2.66 -0.97
CA LYS A 91 -26.61 1.97 0.07
C LYS A 91 -26.50 0.45 -0.08
N LEU A 92 -25.28 -0.06 0.01
CA LEU A 92 -24.96 -1.50 -0.10
C LEU A 92 -25.63 -2.33 1.01
N ASP A 93 -26.02 -1.70 2.12
CA ASP A 93 -26.80 -2.33 3.18
C ASP A 93 -28.19 -2.78 2.73
N LEU A 94 -28.70 -2.29 1.59
CA LEU A 94 -29.95 -2.73 0.97
C LEU A 94 -29.83 -4.04 0.18
N ILE A 95 -28.60 -4.44 -0.19
CA ILE A 95 -28.30 -5.77 -0.77
C ILE A 95 -28.36 -6.84 0.32
N LEU A 96 -28.00 -6.46 1.54
CA LEU A 96 -27.77 -7.38 2.63
C LEU A 96 -28.99 -7.42 3.54
N LYS A 97 -29.61 -8.60 3.67
CA LYS A 97 -30.82 -8.83 4.49
C LYS A 97 -30.65 -8.54 5.99
N SER A 98 -29.48 -8.07 6.45
CA SER A 98 -29.28 -7.58 7.80
C SER A 98 -28.04 -6.68 7.89
N SER A 99 -28.14 -5.59 8.65
CA SER A 99 -26.99 -4.75 9.05
C SER A 99 -25.89 -5.52 9.79
N SER A 100 -26.18 -6.73 10.31
CA SER A 100 -25.17 -7.61 10.90
C SER A 100 -24.28 -8.35 9.89
N VAL A 101 -24.55 -8.25 8.58
CA VAL A 101 -23.74 -8.89 7.53
C VAL A 101 -22.55 -8.02 7.10
N LEU A 102 -22.62 -6.70 7.21
CA LEU A 102 -21.45 -5.83 6.96
C LEU A 102 -20.31 -6.12 7.95
N ALA A 103 -20.66 -6.50 9.18
CA ALA A 103 -19.71 -6.94 10.21
C ALA A 103 -19.18 -8.38 9.98
N LYS A 104 -19.69 -9.10 8.97
CA LYS A 104 -19.37 -10.51 8.68
C LYS A 104 -18.88 -10.76 7.25
N PHE A 105 -18.60 -9.74 6.43
CA PHE A 105 -17.83 -9.95 5.21
C PHE A 105 -16.39 -10.29 5.58
N LYS A 106 -16.15 -11.58 5.78
CA LYS A 106 -14.80 -12.12 5.88
C LYS A 106 -14.24 -12.11 4.46
N ILE A 107 -13.29 -11.22 4.21
CA ILE A 107 -12.52 -11.23 2.96
C ILE A 107 -11.91 -12.62 2.75
N SER A 108 -11.79 -13.04 1.49
CA SER A 108 -11.11 -14.29 1.18
C SER A 108 -9.63 -14.19 1.59
N GLU A 109 -9.02 -15.33 1.94
CA GLU A 109 -7.60 -15.33 2.30
C GLU A 109 -6.71 -14.92 1.12
N GLY A 110 -7.11 -15.26 -0.12
CA GLY A 110 -6.43 -14.82 -1.34
C GLY A 110 -6.42 -13.29 -1.48
N LEU A 111 -7.59 -12.65 -1.41
CA LEU A 111 -7.69 -11.18 -1.48
C LEU A 111 -6.94 -10.50 -0.33
N LYS A 112 -7.01 -11.07 0.87
CA LYS A 112 -6.24 -10.56 2.02
C LYS A 112 -4.73 -10.56 1.74
N ASN A 113 -4.21 -11.65 1.17
CA ASN A 113 -2.80 -11.77 0.83
C ASN A 113 -2.40 -10.76 -0.25
N GLU A 114 -3.20 -10.58 -1.30
CA GLU A 114 -2.97 -9.56 -2.33
C GLU A 114 -2.95 -8.14 -1.73
N LEU A 115 -3.91 -7.81 -0.87
CA LEU A 115 -3.94 -6.53 -0.16
C LEU A 115 -2.73 -6.35 0.76
N HIS A 116 -2.24 -7.42 1.41
CA HIS A 116 -1.00 -7.39 2.20
C HIS A 116 0.21 -7.09 1.32
N GLN A 117 0.33 -7.71 0.14
CA GLN A 117 1.43 -7.42 -0.79
C GLN A 117 1.42 -5.97 -1.26
N LEU A 118 0.26 -5.42 -1.61
CA LEU A 118 0.13 -4.00 -1.96
C LEU A 118 0.49 -3.07 -0.81
N CYS A 119 0.12 -3.45 0.42
CA CYS A 119 0.50 -2.72 1.62
C CYS A 119 2.03 -2.71 1.84
N TYR A 120 2.70 -3.84 1.65
CA TYR A 120 4.17 -3.91 1.73
C TYR A 120 4.83 -3.12 0.60
N TYR A 121 4.32 -3.25 -0.62
CA TYR A 121 4.80 -2.50 -1.78
C TYR A 121 4.72 -0.99 -1.55
N ALA A 122 3.58 -0.48 -1.05
CA ALA A 122 3.45 0.94 -0.73
C ALA A 122 4.43 1.40 0.36
N ILE A 123 4.70 0.57 1.36
CA ILE A 123 5.69 0.89 2.40
C ILE A 123 7.09 1.03 1.80
N ILE A 124 7.48 0.10 0.93
CA ILE A 124 8.81 0.07 0.32
C ILE A 124 8.95 1.18 -0.73
N LYS A 125 8.04 1.22 -1.69
CA LYS A 125 8.13 2.08 -2.87
C LYS A 125 7.98 3.56 -2.54
N ASP A 126 7.12 3.89 -1.58
CA ASP A 126 6.90 5.28 -1.14
C ASP A 126 7.77 5.67 0.07
N GLY A 127 8.60 4.76 0.61
CA GLY A 127 9.41 5.02 1.80
C GLY A 127 8.57 5.36 3.06
N ARG A 128 7.41 4.72 3.22
CA ARG A 128 6.48 5.05 4.32
C ARG A 128 6.92 4.46 5.67
N PRO A 129 6.56 5.09 6.79
CA PRO A 129 6.77 4.51 8.11
C PRO A 129 6.12 3.13 8.25
N PHE A 130 6.75 2.20 8.98
CA PHE A 130 6.21 0.83 9.14
C PHE A 130 4.87 0.76 9.88
N ASN A 131 4.44 1.84 10.54
CA ASN A 131 3.17 1.94 11.22
C ASN A 131 2.14 2.79 10.45
N ASP A 132 2.44 3.19 9.21
CA ASP A 132 1.58 4.10 8.44
C ASP A 132 0.17 3.52 8.22
N LEU A 133 0.09 2.21 7.96
CA LEU A 133 -1.16 1.48 7.74
C LEU A 133 -2.09 1.44 8.96
N ASN A 134 -1.57 1.72 10.16
CA ASN A 134 -2.33 1.77 11.41
C ASN A 134 -2.68 3.21 11.83
N LYS A 135 -2.28 4.23 11.07
CA LYS A 135 -2.69 5.61 11.34
C LYS A 135 -4.18 5.79 11.04
N ILE A 136 -4.83 6.69 11.79
CA ILE A 136 -6.29 6.88 11.79
C ILE A 136 -6.82 7.16 10.38
N GLY A 137 -6.19 8.08 9.63
CA GLY A 137 -6.64 8.45 8.28
C GLY A 137 -6.56 7.30 7.27
N ILE A 138 -5.42 6.60 7.22
CA ILE A 138 -5.22 5.46 6.31
C ILE A 138 -6.16 4.31 6.71
N THR A 139 -6.30 4.04 8.00
CA THR A 139 -7.21 3.00 8.50
C THR A 139 -8.66 3.31 8.11
N ALA A 140 -9.10 4.56 8.24
CA ALA A 140 -10.44 4.99 7.84
C ALA A 140 -10.67 4.82 6.33
N LEU A 141 -9.69 5.21 5.51
CA LEU A 141 -9.72 5.03 4.05
C LEU A 141 -9.82 3.54 3.68
N ILE A 142 -8.94 2.70 4.23
CA ILE A 142 -8.91 1.26 3.94
C ILE A 142 -10.22 0.60 4.38
N ASN A 143 -10.73 0.92 5.56
CA ASN A 143 -12.00 0.38 6.04
C ASN A 143 -13.19 0.77 5.14
N LYS A 144 -13.12 1.97 4.52
CA LYS A 144 -14.14 2.42 3.59
C LYS A 144 -14.06 1.72 2.24
N LEU A 145 -12.84 1.53 1.72
CA LEU A 145 -12.58 0.89 0.43
C LEU A 145 -12.78 -0.63 0.48
N CYS A 146 -12.33 -1.27 1.56
CA CYS A 146 -12.39 -2.71 1.76
C CYS A 146 -12.91 -3.04 3.17
N PRO A 147 -14.23 -3.00 3.40
CA PRO A 147 -14.82 -3.34 4.69
C PRO A 147 -14.42 -4.74 5.15
N GLY A 148 -14.02 -4.88 6.42
CA GLY A 148 -13.63 -6.15 7.02
C GLY A 148 -12.16 -6.55 6.82
N TYR A 149 -11.40 -5.82 5.99
CA TYR A 149 -9.95 -5.99 5.87
C TYR A 149 -9.22 -5.32 7.04
N LYS A 150 -8.22 -6.03 7.59
CA LYS A 150 -7.28 -5.48 8.57
C LYS A 150 -5.88 -5.45 7.95
N PRO A 151 -5.30 -4.26 7.75
CA PRO A 151 -3.92 -4.13 7.27
C PRO A 151 -2.92 -4.86 8.15
N PRO A 152 -1.75 -5.24 7.60
CA PRO A 152 -0.69 -5.84 8.39
C PRO A 152 -0.24 -4.85 9.48
N HIS A 153 -0.16 -5.34 10.71
CA HIS A 153 0.39 -4.58 11.83
C HIS A 153 1.89 -4.31 11.60
N ARG A 154 2.44 -3.27 12.23
CA ARG A 154 3.89 -2.95 12.20
C ARG A 154 4.80 -4.18 12.33
N ASN A 155 4.51 -5.08 13.27
CA ASN A 155 5.33 -6.29 13.48
C ASN A 155 5.21 -7.32 12.34
N GLN A 156 4.09 -7.35 11.62
CA GLN A 156 3.93 -8.15 10.41
C GLN A 156 4.73 -7.54 9.26
N VAL A 157 4.67 -6.22 9.10
CA VAL A 157 5.50 -5.47 8.14
C VAL A 157 6.99 -5.75 8.38
N VAL A 158 7.47 -5.55 9.62
CA VAL A 158 8.89 -5.75 9.95
C VAL A 158 9.34 -7.18 9.69
N ARG A 159 8.53 -8.19 10.04
CA ARG A 159 8.87 -9.58 9.74
C ARG A 159 8.96 -9.83 8.24
N HIS A 160 7.95 -9.41 7.49
CA HIS A 160 7.94 -9.57 6.04
C HIS A 160 9.12 -8.88 5.36
N LEU A 161 9.45 -7.65 5.76
CA LEU A 161 10.61 -6.92 5.21
C LEU A 161 11.94 -7.57 5.55
N LYS A 162 12.08 -8.19 6.73
CA LYS A 162 13.28 -8.96 7.09
C LYS A 162 13.43 -10.20 6.21
N ASP A 163 12.34 -10.93 6.00
CA ASP A 163 12.32 -12.13 5.15
C ASP A 163 12.63 -11.74 3.69
N LEU A 164 12.04 -10.64 3.21
CA LEU A 164 12.28 -10.10 1.88
C LEU A 164 13.74 -9.63 1.72
N ASN A 165 14.28 -8.91 2.69
CA ASN A 165 15.68 -8.48 2.68
C ASN A 165 16.63 -9.68 2.65
N LYS A 166 16.37 -10.72 3.45
CA LYS A 166 17.16 -11.96 3.42
C LYS A 166 17.11 -12.61 2.04
N HIS A 167 15.91 -12.74 1.47
CA HIS A 167 15.74 -13.33 0.13
C HIS A 167 16.51 -12.55 -0.94
N HIS A 168 16.40 -11.22 -0.96
CA HIS A 168 17.15 -10.39 -1.90
C HIS A 168 18.66 -10.42 -1.67
N HIS A 169 19.10 -10.53 -0.41
CA HIS A 169 20.51 -10.69 -0.09
C HIS A 169 21.07 -12.03 -0.60
N ASP A 170 20.30 -13.12 -0.47
CA ASP A 170 20.68 -14.43 -1.03
C ASP A 170 20.76 -14.38 -2.57
N LEU A 171 19.80 -13.72 -3.24
CA LEU A 171 19.84 -13.50 -4.69
C LEU A 171 21.05 -12.66 -5.12
N LEU A 172 21.36 -11.61 -4.36
CA LEU A 172 22.55 -10.79 -4.61
C LEU A 172 23.83 -11.62 -4.49
N LYS A 173 23.95 -12.49 -3.48
CA LYS A 173 25.13 -13.38 -3.36
C LYS A 173 25.28 -14.28 -4.57
N GLU A 174 24.19 -14.85 -5.09
CA GLU A 174 24.24 -15.65 -6.31
C GLU A 174 24.66 -14.82 -7.53
N GLU A 175 24.16 -13.59 -7.66
CA GLU A 175 24.56 -12.65 -8.71
C GLU A 175 26.07 -12.32 -8.62
N LEU A 176 26.56 -12.03 -7.42
CA LEU A 176 27.96 -11.68 -7.15
C LEU A 176 28.95 -12.81 -7.47
N LYS A 177 28.52 -14.08 -7.51
CA LYS A 177 29.37 -15.19 -7.97
C LYS A 177 29.80 -15.02 -9.43
N THR A 178 28.94 -14.44 -10.26
CA THR A 178 29.21 -14.24 -11.69
C THR A 178 30.09 -13.02 -11.97
N VAL A 179 30.26 -12.14 -10.99
CA VAL A 179 31.08 -10.94 -11.11
C VAL A 179 32.55 -11.31 -11.23
N TYR A 180 33.25 -10.73 -12.20
CA TYR A 180 34.70 -10.92 -12.41
C TYR A 180 35.54 -9.89 -11.64
N ARG A 181 35.15 -8.61 -11.70
CA ARG A 181 35.78 -7.50 -10.97
C ARG A 181 34.71 -6.62 -10.35
N LEU A 182 34.97 -6.21 -9.11
CA LEU A 182 34.06 -5.40 -8.30
C LEU A 182 34.80 -4.15 -7.82
N SER A 183 34.31 -2.97 -8.16
CA SER A 183 34.70 -1.73 -7.49
C SER A 183 33.70 -1.46 -6.38
N ILE A 184 34.14 -0.94 -5.24
CA ILE A 184 33.25 -0.61 -4.12
C ILE A 184 33.39 0.86 -3.73
N THR A 185 32.28 1.48 -3.37
CA THR A 185 32.25 2.80 -2.73
C THR A 185 31.77 2.66 -1.30
N LEU A 186 32.48 3.27 -0.36
CA LEU A 186 32.13 3.34 1.06
C LEU A 186 31.51 4.71 1.34
N ASP A 187 30.32 4.70 1.93
CA ASP A 187 29.66 5.90 2.44
C ASP A 187 29.45 5.74 3.95
N PHE A 188 29.99 6.67 4.72
CA PHE A 188 29.93 6.70 6.17
C PHE A 188 29.17 7.94 6.65
N TRP A 189 28.20 7.74 7.52
CA TRP A 189 27.56 8.85 8.21
C TRP A 189 27.15 8.44 9.62
N SER A 190 26.99 9.44 10.48
CA SER A 190 26.39 9.27 11.80
C SER A 190 25.07 10.00 11.85
N ASN A 191 24.08 9.42 12.53
CA ASN A 191 22.82 10.11 12.76
C ASN A 191 22.93 11.08 13.95
N ARG A 192 21.83 11.78 14.25
CA ARG A 192 21.77 12.75 15.38
C ARG A 192 21.93 12.12 16.77
N LYS A 193 21.87 10.79 16.88
CA LYS A 193 22.10 10.03 18.11
C LYS A 193 23.52 9.48 18.20
N ASN A 194 24.42 9.92 17.32
CA ASN A 194 25.78 9.39 17.17
C ASN A 194 25.81 7.88 16.87
N GLU A 195 24.76 7.33 16.26
CA GLU A 195 24.82 5.99 15.69
C GLU A 195 25.45 6.10 14.30
N SER A 196 26.51 5.35 14.07
CA SER A 196 27.25 5.37 12.81
C SER A 196 26.78 4.26 11.88
N PHE A 197 26.81 4.53 10.59
CA PHE A 197 26.36 3.63 9.54
C PHE A 197 27.43 3.54 8.46
N LEU A 198 27.56 2.33 7.91
CA LEU A 198 28.38 2.04 6.75
C LEU A 198 27.48 1.50 5.63
N CYS A 199 27.46 2.20 4.51
CA CYS A 199 26.90 1.70 3.27
C CYS A 199 28.04 1.30 2.33
N ILE A 200 27.99 0.07 1.83
CA ILE A 200 28.91 -0.43 0.82
C ILE A 200 28.11 -0.59 -0.47
N THR A 201 28.46 0.18 -1.49
CA THR A 201 27.88 0.04 -2.83
C THR A 201 28.89 -0.64 -3.74
N GLY A 202 28.50 -1.75 -4.35
CA GLY A 202 29.27 -2.47 -5.34
C GLY A 202 28.94 -1.99 -6.75
N HIS A 203 29.97 -1.91 -7.59
CA HIS A 203 29.91 -1.50 -8.98
C HIS A 203 30.63 -2.53 -9.87
N TRP A 204 29.92 -3.08 -10.85
CA TRP A 204 30.46 -4.10 -11.76
C TRP A 204 29.79 -4.01 -13.14
N MET A 205 30.36 -4.70 -14.14
CA MET A 205 29.69 -4.92 -15.41
C MET A 205 29.01 -6.29 -15.43
N ASN A 206 27.75 -6.34 -15.87
CA ASN A 206 27.05 -7.60 -16.08
C ASN A 206 27.49 -8.27 -17.40
N ASN A 207 26.94 -9.45 -17.71
CA ASN A 207 27.23 -10.19 -18.94
C ASN A 207 26.79 -9.48 -20.23
N SER A 208 25.86 -8.52 -20.12
CA SER A 208 25.41 -7.66 -21.21
C SER A 208 26.27 -6.40 -21.38
N LEU A 209 27.35 -6.27 -20.59
CA LEU A 209 28.21 -5.09 -20.52
C LEU A 209 27.53 -3.82 -19.98
N ASP A 210 26.41 -3.98 -19.27
CA ASP A 210 25.78 -2.87 -18.55
C ASP A 210 26.51 -2.64 -17.21
N SER A 211 26.70 -1.37 -16.88
CA SER A 211 27.19 -0.95 -15.56
C SER A 211 26.09 -1.13 -14.51
N ILE A 212 26.37 -1.94 -13.50
CA ILE A 212 25.49 -2.21 -12.37
C ILE A 212 26.05 -1.52 -11.14
N SER A 213 25.19 -0.83 -10.40
CA SER A 213 25.48 -0.25 -9.09
C SER A 213 24.40 -0.68 -8.10
N LYS A 214 24.81 -1.41 -7.04
CA LYS A 214 23.89 -1.92 -6.01
C LYS A 214 24.51 -1.80 -4.63
N ILE A 215 23.69 -1.49 -3.62
CA ILE A 215 24.08 -1.62 -2.22
C ILE A 215 24.29 -3.11 -1.93
N ILE A 216 25.50 -3.48 -1.51
CA ILE A 216 25.87 -4.87 -1.21
C ILE A 216 25.92 -5.17 0.30
N ASP A 217 26.12 -4.14 1.11
CA ASP A 217 25.92 -4.19 2.55
C ASP A 217 25.49 -2.82 3.08
N PHE A 218 24.62 -2.83 4.08
CA PHE A 218 24.24 -1.66 4.85
C PHE A 218 24.14 -2.10 6.31
N SER A 219 24.97 -1.52 7.17
CA SER A 219 25.00 -1.92 8.58
C SER A 219 25.35 -0.77 9.51
N CYS A 220 24.90 -0.87 10.77
CA CYS A 220 25.40 0.00 11.83
C CYS A 220 26.89 -0.32 12.06
N PHE A 221 27.71 0.71 12.15
CA PHE A 221 29.11 0.60 12.45
C PHE A 221 29.34 0.92 13.93
N ASN A 222 29.46 -0.12 14.76
CA ASN A 222 29.56 0.02 16.21
C ASN A 222 31.01 0.05 16.72
N GLU A 223 31.98 -0.06 15.82
CA GLU A 223 33.40 -0.10 16.15
C GLU A 223 34.00 1.30 16.22
N ARG A 224 35.24 1.39 16.70
CA ARG A 224 36.01 2.64 16.61
C ARG A 224 36.24 2.97 15.14
N HIS A 225 36.00 4.22 14.76
CA HIS A 225 36.22 4.73 13.39
C HIS A 225 37.71 4.89 13.09
N THR A 226 38.48 3.82 13.24
CA THR A 226 39.90 3.77 12.86
C THR A 226 40.02 3.00 11.56
N ALA A 227 40.99 3.36 10.73
CA ALA A 227 41.25 2.65 9.47
C ALA A 227 41.40 1.13 9.66
N ILE A 228 41.97 0.70 10.79
CA ILE A 228 42.17 -0.72 11.13
C ILE A 228 40.84 -1.45 11.29
N GLU A 229 39.94 -0.92 12.12
CA GLU A 229 38.64 -1.56 12.36
C GLU A 229 37.75 -1.52 11.12
N ILE A 230 37.77 -0.41 10.37
CA ILE A 230 37.04 -0.29 9.10
C ILE A 230 37.52 -1.35 8.11
N THR A 231 38.84 -1.51 7.95
CA THR A 231 39.43 -2.52 7.06
C THR A 231 39.05 -3.94 7.49
N LYS A 232 39.02 -4.21 8.79
CA LYS A 232 38.64 -5.51 9.35
C LYS A 232 37.18 -5.84 9.03
N VAL A 233 36.25 -4.93 9.37
CA VAL A 233 34.81 -5.10 9.09
C VAL A 233 34.59 -5.25 7.59
N LEU A 234 35.24 -4.41 6.77
CA LEU A 234 35.12 -4.49 5.32
C LEU A 234 35.58 -5.84 4.78
N ARG A 235 36.72 -6.34 5.25
CA ARG A 235 37.24 -7.66 4.87
C ARG A 235 36.23 -8.77 5.21
N GLU A 236 35.70 -8.77 6.43
CA GLU A 236 34.69 -9.75 6.87
C GLU A 236 33.46 -9.73 5.96
N LYS A 237 32.92 -8.54 5.66
CA LYS A 237 31.79 -8.37 4.74
C LYS A 237 32.07 -8.89 3.34
N MET A 238 33.25 -8.60 2.79
CA MET A 238 33.63 -9.07 1.45
C MET A 238 33.82 -10.59 1.40
N ILE A 239 34.35 -11.19 2.46
CA ILE A 239 34.46 -12.66 2.59
C ILE A 239 33.06 -13.29 2.67
N ASP A 240 32.17 -12.75 3.50
CA ASP A 240 30.80 -13.25 3.66
C ASP A 240 30.00 -13.19 2.36
N LEU A 241 30.25 -12.17 1.54
CA LEU A 241 29.67 -12.02 0.20
C LEU A 241 30.37 -12.87 -0.88
N GLY A 242 31.53 -13.47 -0.57
CA GLY A 242 32.31 -14.27 -1.53
C GLY A 242 32.94 -13.44 -2.66
N VAL A 243 33.31 -12.19 -2.37
CA VAL A 243 33.85 -11.24 -3.36
C VAL A 243 35.19 -10.63 -2.97
N TYR A 244 35.79 -11.04 -1.86
CA TYR A 244 37.04 -10.46 -1.34
C TYR A 244 38.18 -10.43 -2.38
N ASP A 245 38.36 -11.52 -3.11
CA ASP A 245 39.35 -11.70 -4.19
C ASP A 245 38.98 -10.98 -5.49
N LYS A 246 37.76 -10.45 -5.59
CA LYS A 246 37.23 -9.75 -6.77
C LYS A 246 37.28 -8.23 -6.63
N VAL A 247 37.56 -7.72 -5.43
CA VAL A 247 37.62 -6.28 -5.17
C VAL A 247 38.81 -5.69 -5.92
N PHE A 248 38.52 -4.80 -6.88
CA PHE A 248 39.49 -4.15 -7.74
C PHE A 248 39.89 -2.76 -7.21
N CYS A 249 38.92 -2.00 -6.73
CA CYS A 249 39.12 -0.64 -6.26
C CYS A 249 38.14 -0.33 -5.12
N ILE A 250 38.58 0.51 -4.18
CA ILE A 250 37.79 1.04 -3.09
C ILE A 250 37.84 2.56 -3.20
N THR A 251 36.68 3.19 -3.23
CA THR A 251 36.55 4.65 -3.14
C THR A 251 35.81 4.98 -1.86
N CYS A 252 36.34 5.91 -1.09
CA CYS A 252 35.69 6.45 0.10
C CYS A 252 35.59 7.97 -0.03
N ASP A 253 34.77 8.59 0.81
CA ASP A 253 34.88 10.03 1.00
C ASP A 253 36.20 10.36 1.72
N GLY A 254 36.66 11.61 1.59
CA GLY A 254 37.96 12.06 2.11
C GLY A 254 38.02 12.19 3.64
N ALA A 255 37.21 11.44 4.39
CA ALA A 255 37.26 11.44 5.84
C ALA A 255 38.60 10.90 6.31
N GLU A 256 39.26 11.60 7.23
CA GLU A 256 40.65 11.33 7.67
C GLU A 256 40.88 9.88 8.15
N ASN A 257 39.84 9.18 8.58
CA ASN A 257 39.91 7.82 9.08
C ASN A 257 39.87 6.72 8.00
N LEU A 258 39.68 7.10 6.73
CA LEU A 258 39.55 6.20 5.57
C LEU A 258 40.74 6.27 4.60
N VAL A 259 41.67 7.20 4.82
CA VAL A 259 42.88 7.44 4.00
C VAL A 259 44.11 6.76 4.60
#